data_AF-A0AAU5X8E2-F1
#
_entry.id   AF-A0AAU5X8E2-F1
#
_cell.length_a   1.000
_cell.length_b   1.000
_cell.length_c   1.000
_cell.angle_alpha   90.00
_cell.angle_beta   90.00
_cell.angle_gamma   90.00
#
_symmetry.space_group_name_H-M   'P 1'
#
loop_
_entity.id
_entity.type
_entity.pdbx_description
1 polymer ?
#
loop_
_entity_poly.entity_id
_entity_poly.type
_entity_poly.pdbx_seq_one_letter_code
_entity_poly.pdbx_strand_id
1 'polypeptide(L)'
;MTPGTLVLLHSPLTTASAWGSLSAALGAYHVVVPEITDDDRPPYAARYVARAALEITAAGARPPLVLVAHGDAGPLVPPIAAAQRAAHRLVGGYVFLDARLPGSGTSRPYGEGEVPAGVTVRDRGGDFLAEEPPMAQDWPDAPCGYLATSGRYQDQVRQARMRGWEVRECPFSHFSAVVDPAGTAEALTALISAL
;
A
#
# COMPACT_ATOMS: atom_id res chain seq x y z
N MET A 1 6.40 -4.55 -16.27
CA MET A 1 5.64 -5.84 -16.40
C MET A 1 4.15 -5.60 -16.63
N THR A 2 3.34 -6.62 -16.97
CA THR A 2 1.87 -6.52 -17.03
C THR A 2 1.21 -7.31 -15.89
N PRO A 3 0.63 -6.64 -14.88
CA PRO A 3 -0.01 -7.31 -13.76
C PRO A 3 -1.34 -7.97 -14.15
N GLY A 4 -1.63 -9.12 -13.56
CA GLY A 4 -2.95 -9.75 -13.63
C GLY A 4 -3.97 -9.08 -12.71
N THR A 5 -3.51 -8.49 -11.59
CA THR A 5 -4.33 -7.70 -10.66
C THR A 5 -3.46 -6.70 -9.89
N LEU A 6 -3.96 -5.48 -9.74
CA LEU A 6 -3.45 -4.49 -8.78
C LEU A 6 -4.24 -4.61 -7.48
N VAL A 7 -3.53 -4.67 -6.35
CA VAL A 7 -4.15 -4.67 -5.02
C VAL A 7 -3.80 -3.38 -4.31
N LEU A 8 -4.79 -2.54 -4.00
CA LEU A 8 -4.59 -1.26 -3.33
C LEU A 8 -4.84 -1.39 -1.82
N LEU A 9 -3.77 -1.45 -1.04
CA LEU A 9 -3.78 -1.63 0.41
C LEU A 9 -3.78 -0.27 1.12
N HIS A 10 -4.92 0.13 1.67
CA HIS A 10 -5.06 1.40 2.40
C HIS A 10 -4.29 1.37 3.72
N SER A 11 -3.82 2.52 4.21
CA SER A 11 -3.21 2.63 5.54
C SER A 11 -4.14 2.04 6.61
N PRO A 12 -3.63 1.30 7.61
CA PRO A 12 -4.44 0.87 8.73
C PRO A 12 -4.93 2.04 9.61
N LEU A 13 -4.44 3.26 9.39
CA LEU A 13 -4.98 4.50 9.98
C LEU A 13 -6.14 5.11 9.18
N THR A 14 -6.51 4.52 8.04
CA THR A 14 -7.61 4.98 7.18
C THR A 14 -8.46 3.79 6.73
N THR A 15 -9.48 4.04 5.90
CA THR A 15 -10.22 3.00 5.18
C THR A 15 -9.94 3.08 3.68
N ALA A 16 -10.59 2.20 2.89
CA ALA A 16 -10.55 2.24 1.44
C ALA A 16 -10.97 3.60 0.82
N SER A 17 -11.67 4.45 1.59
CA SER A 17 -11.97 5.84 1.20
C SER A 17 -10.73 6.65 0.82
N ALA A 18 -9.54 6.31 1.35
CA ALA A 18 -8.27 6.94 0.99
C ALA A 18 -7.88 6.75 -0.49
N TRP A 19 -8.52 5.81 -1.20
CA TRP A 19 -8.30 5.59 -2.62
C TRP A 19 -9.21 6.41 -3.53
N GLY A 20 -10.25 7.05 -3.00
CA GLY A 20 -11.17 7.89 -3.79
C GLY A 20 -11.65 7.19 -5.07
N SER A 21 -11.44 7.83 -6.22
CA SER A 21 -11.77 7.29 -7.54
C SER A 21 -10.56 6.70 -8.29
N LEU A 22 -9.42 6.48 -7.61
CA LEU A 22 -8.21 5.95 -8.23
C LEU A 22 -8.44 4.58 -8.90
N SER A 23 -9.23 3.70 -8.27
CA SER A 23 -9.55 2.38 -8.84
C SER A 23 -10.26 2.50 -10.20
N ALA A 24 -11.14 3.49 -10.37
CA ALA A 24 -11.80 3.78 -11.63
C ALA A 24 -10.83 4.42 -12.65
N ALA A 25 -9.94 5.30 -12.20
CA ALA A 25 -8.92 5.92 -13.06
C ALA A 25 -7.88 4.90 -13.58
N LEU A 26 -7.65 3.81 -12.84
CA LEU A 26 -6.81 2.67 -13.23
C LEU A 26 -7.54 1.68 -14.17
N GLY A 27 -8.60 2.08 -14.87
CA GLY A 27 -9.51 1.20 -15.62
C GLY A 27 -8.88 0.27 -16.68
N ALA A 28 -7.59 0.43 -17.01
CA ALA A 28 -6.83 -0.54 -17.80
C ALA A 28 -6.47 -1.83 -17.03
N TYR A 29 -6.57 -1.81 -15.70
CA TYR A 29 -6.20 -2.91 -14.83
C TYR A 29 -7.40 -3.52 -14.13
N HIS A 30 -7.30 -4.79 -13.79
CA HIS A 30 -8.15 -5.38 -12.77
C HIS A 30 -7.65 -4.92 -11.40
N VAL A 31 -8.46 -4.13 -10.69
CA VAL A 31 -8.08 -3.53 -9.40
C VAL A 31 -8.93 -4.12 -8.28
N VAL A 32 -8.26 -4.55 -7.21
CA VAL A 32 -8.88 -5.00 -5.97
C VAL A 32 -8.52 -4.00 -4.88
N VAL A 33 -9.53 -3.52 -4.16
CA VAL A 33 -9.36 -2.65 -2.99
C VAL A 33 -9.91 -3.41 -1.77
N PRO A 34 -9.07 -4.10 -0.98
CA PRO A 34 -9.53 -4.83 0.19
C PRO A 34 -10.19 -3.91 1.22
N GLU A 35 -11.39 -4.27 1.67
CA GLU A 35 -12.06 -3.62 2.79
C GLU A 35 -11.65 -4.28 4.10
N ILE A 36 -10.93 -3.55 4.96
CA ILE A 36 -10.36 -4.10 6.18
C ILE A 36 -11.05 -3.48 7.39
N THR A 37 -11.82 -4.30 8.10
CA THR A 37 -12.75 -3.83 9.13
C THR A 37 -12.57 -4.49 10.50
N ASP A 38 -11.82 -5.59 10.57
CA ASP A 38 -11.67 -6.44 11.76
C ASP A 38 -10.26 -6.41 12.38
N ASP A 39 -9.49 -5.36 12.07
CA ASP A 39 -8.17 -5.03 12.63
C ASP A 39 -8.26 -3.98 13.75
N ASP A 40 -9.34 -3.99 14.53
CA ASP A 40 -9.65 -3.03 15.60
C ASP A 40 -9.17 -3.47 16.99
N ARG A 41 -8.61 -4.68 17.11
CA ARG A 41 -8.09 -5.26 18.36
C ARG A 41 -6.82 -6.09 18.11
N PRO A 42 -5.96 -6.30 19.11
CA PRO A 42 -4.76 -7.10 18.91
C PRO A 42 -5.06 -8.58 18.59
N PRO A 43 -4.16 -9.29 17.88
CA PRO A 43 -3.00 -8.76 17.15
C PRO A 43 -3.45 -8.02 15.87
N TYR A 44 -3.14 -6.73 15.78
CA TYR A 44 -3.66 -5.82 14.77
C TYR A 44 -3.13 -6.13 13.37
N ALA A 45 -1.82 -6.31 13.23
CA ALA A 45 -1.15 -6.58 11.96
C ALA A 45 -1.61 -7.92 11.39
N ALA A 46 -1.66 -8.96 12.23
CA ALA A 46 -2.11 -10.29 11.80
C ALA A 46 -3.57 -10.28 11.31
N ARG A 47 -4.45 -9.50 11.95
CA ARG A 47 -5.85 -9.35 11.52
C ARG A 47 -5.96 -8.61 10.19
N TYR A 48 -5.23 -7.50 10.03
CA TYR A 48 -5.17 -6.78 8.75
C TYR A 48 -4.69 -7.71 7.62
N VAL A 49 -3.60 -8.44 7.84
CA VAL A 49 -3.03 -9.38 6.86
C VAL A 49 -4.04 -10.47 6.49
N ALA A 50 -4.69 -11.08 7.49
CA ALA A 50 -5.68 -12.12 7.27
C ALA A 50 -6.88 -11.62 6.46
N ARG A 51 -7.42 -10.44 6.83
CA ARG A 51 -8.54 -9.83 6.12
C ARG A 51 -8.17 -9.46 4.69
N ALA A 52 -7.04 -8.80 4.48
CA ALA A 52 -6.54 -8.49 3.14
C ALA A 52 -6.42 -9.75 2.28
N ALA A 53 -5.88 -10.85 2.83
CA ALA A 53 -5.76 -12.10 2.10
C ALA A 53 -7.10 -12.75 1.74
N LEU A 54 -8.09 -12.65 2.63
CA LEU A 54 -9.46 -13.11 2.38
C LEU A 54 -10.14 -12.29 1.29
N GLU A 55 -10.07 -10.96 1.35
CA GLU A 55 -10.64 -10.05 0.34
C GLU A 55 -10.00 -10.27 -1.04
N ILE A 56 -8.67 -10.41 -1.11
CA ILE A 56 -7.96 -10.72 -2.37
C ILE A 56 -8.43 -12.05 -2.96
N THR A 57 -8.68 -13.05 -2.10
CA THR A 57 -9.18 -14.37 -2.54
C THR A 57 -10.62 -14.28 -3.02
N ALA A 58 -11.50 -13.60 -2.27
CA ALA A 58 -12.89 -13.43 -2.60
C ALA A 58 -13.09 -12.66 -3.91
N ALA A 59 -12.22 -11.68 -4.19
CA ALA A 59 -12.21 -10.91 -5.43
C ALA A 59 -11.67 -11.70 -6.65
N GLY A 60 -11.20 -12.93 -6.47
CA GLY A 60 -10.67 -13.74 -7.57
C GLY A 60 -9.42 -13.14 -8.23
N ALA A 61 -8.55 -12.50 -7.44
CA ALA A 61 -7.34 -11.84 -7.95
C ALA A 61 -6.46 -12.79 -8.75
N ARG A 62 -6.07 -12.35 -9.96
CA ARG A 62 -5.29 -13.15 -10.91
C ARG A 62 -3.81 -12.77 -10.85
N PRO A 63 -2.88 -13.73 -10.74
CA PRO A 63 -1.45 -13.45 -10.76
C PRO A 63 -0.98 -13.00 -12.17
N PRO A 64 0.16 -12.31 -12.28
CA PRO A 64 0.97 -11.80 -11.16
C PRO A 64 0.28 -10.63 -10.46
N LEU A 65 0.34 -10.62 -9.13
CA LEU A 65 -0.19 -9.54 -8.29
C LEU A 65 0.83 -8.41 -8.18
N VAL A 66 0.37 -7.17 -8.21
CA VAL A 66 1.14 -6.01 -7.74
C VAL A 66 0.48 -5.47 -6.49
N LEU A 67 1.20 -5.47 -5.38
CA LEU A 67 0.71 -4.93 -4.11
C LEU A 67 1.12 -3.45 -4.02
N VAL A 68 0.13 -2.56 -4.01
CA VAL A 68 0.32 -1.12 -3.86
C VAL A 68 -0.09 -0.74 -2.44
N ALA A 69 0.87 -0.34 -1.61
CA ALA A 69 0.62 0.04 -0.22
C ALA A 69 0.69 1.54 -0.02
N HIS A 70 -0.25 2.07 0.78
CA HIS A 70 -0.29 3.47 1.18
C HIS A 70 -0.03 3.66 2.68
N GLY A 71 0.76 4.66 3.04
CA GLY A 71 1.04 5.01 4.43
C GLY A 71 1.58 3.85 5.26
N ASP A 72 0.89 3.52 6.37
CA ASP A 72 1.29 2.45 7.28
C ASP A 72 0.93 1.03 6.79
N ALA A 73 0.36 0.89 5.59
CA ALA A 73 0.19 -0.42 4.97
C ALA A 73 1.52 -1.01 4.48
N GLY A 74 2.54 -0.18 4.26
CA GLY A 74 3.80 -0.64 3.68
C GLY A 74 4.50 -1.76 4.47
N PRO A 75 4.64 -1.67 5.81
CA PRO A 75 5.18 -2.76 6.63
C PRO A 75 4.33 -4.03 6.66
N LEU A 76 3.06 -3.97 6.24
CA LEU A 76 2.16 -5.13 6.15
C LEU A 76 2.32 -5.86 4.81
N VAL A 77 3.03 -5.28 3.84
CA VAL A 77 3.25 -5.87 2.51
C VAL A 77 3.95 -7.23 2.58
N PRO A 78 5.08 -7.41 3.30
CA PRO A 78 5.77 -8.71 3.35
C PRO A 78 4.87 -9.88 3.83
N PRO A 79 4.15 -9.78 4.97
CA PRO A 79 3.29 -10.88 5.40
C PRO A 79 2.06 -11.09 4.48
N ILE A 80 1.51 -10.04 3.86
CA ILE A 80 0.45 -10.19 2.85
C ILE A 80 0.98 -10.95 1.63
N ALA A 81 2.18 -10.61 1.15
CA ALA A 81 2.81 -11.28 0.02
C ALA A 81 3.10 -12.75 0.30
N ALA A 82 3.62 -13.05 1.50
CA ALA A 82 3.81 -14.43 1.95
C ALA A 82 2.49 -15.21 1.96
N ALA A 83 1.39 -14.61 2.42
CA ALA A 83 0.07 -15.24 2.37
C ALA A 83 -0.43 -15.48 0.94
N GLN A 84 -0.17 -14.56 -0.01
CA GLN A 84 -0.52 -14.76 -1.42
C GLN A 84 0.30 -15.88 -2.07
N ARG A 85 1.60 -15.95 -1.77
CA ARG A 85 2.47 -17.05 -2.25
C ARG A 85 2.02 -18.40 -1.71
N ALA A 86 1.69 -18.49 -0.43
CA ALA A 86 1.13 -19.70 0.19
C ALA A 86 -0.19 -20.12 -0.48
N ALA A 87 -0.95 -19.17 -1.03
CA ALA A 87 -2.15 -19.41 -1.83
C ALA A 87 -1.87 -19.57 -3.34
N HIS A 88 -0.62 -19.86 -3.73
CA HIS A 88 -0.18 -20.06 -5.12
C HIS A 88 -0.42 -18.87 -6.06
N ARG A 89 -0.48 -17.64 -5.53
CA ARG A 89 -0.55 -16.42 -6.33
C ARG A 89 0.82 -15.75 -6.36
N LEU A 90 1.44 -15.74 -7.54
CA LEU A 90 2.69 -15.04 -7.78
C LEU A 90 2.51 -13.53 -7.48
N VAL A 91 3.38 -12.98 -6.64
CA VAL A 91 3.51 -11.53 -6.47
C VAL A 91 4.62 -11.07 -7.41
N GLY A 92 4.25 -10.28 -8.42
CA GLY A 92 5.16 -9.82 -9.46
C GLY A 92 5.88 -8.53 -9.10
N GLY A 93 5.42 -7.79 -8.09
CA GLY A 93 6.08 -6.57 -7.65
C GLY A 93 5.35 -5.84 -6.52
N TYR A 94 6.05 -4.87 -5.96
CA TYR A 94 5.62 -4.07 -4.82
C TYR A 94 5.70 -2.58 -5.16
N VAL A 95 4.67 -1.82 -4.85
CA VAL A 95 4.70 -0.35 -4.96
C VAL A 95 4.36 0.28 -3.61
N PHE A 96 5.23 1.18 -3.17
CA PHE A 96 5.02 2.01 -1.98
C PHE A 96 4.58 3.40 -2.43
N LEU A 97 3.29 3.72 -2.28
CA LEU A 97 2.73 5.05 -2.56
C LEU A 97 2.71 5.85 -1.26
N ASP A 98 3.63 6.79 -1.10
CA ASP A 98 3.82 7.52 0.17
C ASP A 98 3.64 6.61 1.39
N ALA A 99 4.43 5.52 1.43
CA ALA A 99 4.28 4.47 2.40
C ALA A 99 5.59 4.19 3.13
N ARG A 100 5.45 3.74 4.37
CA ARG A 100 6.59 3.33 5.18
C ARG A 100 7.17 2.02 4.64
N LEU A 101 8.50 1.92 4.56
CA LEU A 101 9.10 0.67 4.13
C LEU A 101 9.07 -0.38 5.26
N PRO A 102 9.03 -1.67 4.93
CA PRO A 102 9.15 -2.72 5.94
C PRO A 102 10.44 -2.59 6.76
N GLY A 103 10.30 -2.69 8.08
CA GLY A 103 11.42 -2.62 9.02
C GLY A 103 12.05 -1.23 9.20
N SER A 104 11.40 -0.17 8.71
CA SER A 104 11.90 1.20 8.86
C SER A 104 10.83 2.16 9.37
N GLY A 105 11.28 3.22 10.05
CA GLY A 105 10.45 4.33 10.50
C GLY A 105 9.39 3.96 11.54
N THR A 106 8.71 4.98 12.02
CA THR A 106 7.55 4.84 12.92
C THR A 106 6.30 5.37 12.23
N SER A 107 5.14 4.85 12.64
CA SER A 107 3.86 5.43 12.27
C SER A 107 3.81 6.89 12.72
N ARG A 108 3.16 7.74 11.90
CA ARG A 108 2.99 9.17 12.19
C ARG A 108 1.52 9.52 12.06
N PRO A 109 0.95 10.30 13.00
CA PRO A 109 -0.41 10.82 12.85
C PRO A 109 -0.50 11.79 11.67
N TYR A 110 -1.69 11.92 11.10
CA TYR A 110 -1.95 12.92 10.06
C TYR A 110 -1.97 14.33 10.67
N GLY A 111 -1.38 15.29 9.96
CA GLY A 111 -1.39 16.69 10.34
C GLY A 111 -2.73 17.37 10.07
N GLU A 112 -2.92 18.55 10.66
CA GLU A 112 -4.09 19.38 10.39
C GLU A 112 -4.16 19.77 8.91
N GLY A 113 -5.36 19.61 8.30
CA GLY A 113 -5.59 19.91 6.88
C GLY A 113 -4.93 18.94 5.89
N GLU A 114 -4.21 17.91 6.37
CA GLU A 114 -3.58 16.91 5.49
C GLU A 114 -4.61 15.96 4.86
N VAL A 115 -5.66 15.63 5.62
CA VAL A 115 -6.69 14.67 5.21
C VAL A 115 -7.79 15.41 4.45
N PRO A 116 -8.03 15.11 3.16
CA PRO A 116 -9.09 15.75 2.39
C PRO A 116 -10.48 15.24 2.82
N ALA A 117 -11.51 16.00 2.47
CA ALA A 117 -12.90 15.60 2.70
C ALA A 117 -13.21 14.24 2.04
N GLY A 118 -13.98 13.41 2.73
CA GLY A 118 -14.38 12.07 2.25
C GLY A 118 -13.44 10.94 2.66
N VAL A 119 -12.23 11.24 3.16
CA VAL A 119 -11.33 10.22 3.73
C VAL A 119 -11.69 9.96 5.19
N THR A 120 -11.96 8.69 5.51
CA THR A 120 -12.19 8.25 6.90
C THR A 120 -10.87 7.87 7.55
N VAL A 121 -10.50 8.62 8.58
CA VAL A 121 -9.37 8.29 9.49
C VAL A 121 -9.90 7.39 10.60
N ARG A 122 -9.13 6.37 10.95
CA ARG A 122 -9.41 5.46 12.05
C ARG A 122 -8.60 5.87 13.26
N ASP A 123 -9.29 6.07 14.38
CA ASP A 123 -8.62 6.28 15.66
C ASP A 123 -7.96 4.97 16.10
N ARG A 124 -6.66 5.03 16.39
CA ARG A 124 -5.84 3.88 16.77
C ARG A 124 -5.04 4.21 18.02
N GLY A 125 -5.12 3.31 19.00
CA GLY A 125 -4.42 3.44 20.28
C GLY A 125 -2.90 3.28 20.17
N GLY A 126 -2.21 3.58 21.26
CA GLY A 126 -0.76 3.43 21.33
C GLY A 126 -0.29 1.97 21.23
N ASP A 127 -1.13 1.01 21.62
CA ASP A 127 -0.89 -0.43 21.47
C ASP A 127 -0.85 -0.86 20.00
N PHE A 128 -1.76 -0.33 19.16
CA PHE A 128 -1.70 -0.50 17.72
C PHE A 128 -0.39 0.06 17.13
N LEU A 129 -0.01 1.28 17.53
CA LEU A 129 1.18 1.95 16.99
C LEU A 129 2.49 1.29 17.41
N ALA A 130 2.48 0.59 18.55
CA ALA A 130 3.62 -0.14 19.08
C ALA A 130 3.74 -1.57 18.51
N GLU A 131 2.70 -2.12 17.88
CA GLU A 131 2.76 -3.44 17.27
C GLU A 131 3.60 -3.41 15.99
N GLU A 132 4.71 -4.16 15.98
CA GLU A 132 5.51 -4.35 14.78
C GLU A 132 5.00 -5.54 13.96
N PRO A 133 4.65 -5.35 12.68
CA PRO A 133 4.27 -6.45 11.83
C PRO A 133 5.41 -7.46 11.64
N PRO A 134 5.11 -8.77 11.53
CA PRO A 134 6.13 -9.78 11.28
C PRO A 134 6.79 -9.54 9.91
N MET A 135 8.11 -9.57 9.87
CA MET A 135 8.89 -9.52 8.63
C MET A 135 8.92 -10.92 7.99
N ALA A 136 8.53 -11.03 6.73
CA ALA A 136 8.71 -12.27 5.97
C ALA A 136 10.20 -12.45 5.60
N GLN A 137 10.76 -13.65 5.85
CA GLN A 137 12.20 -13.91 5.69
C GLN A 137 12.72 -13.70 4.26
N ASP A 138 11.88 -14.00 3.26
CA ASP A 138 12.28 -13.93 1.84
C ASP A 138 12.07 -12.55 1.20
N TRP A 139 11.68 -11.53 1.97
CA TRP A 139 11.32 -10.24 1.41
C TRP A 139 12.55 -9.32 1.19
N PRO A 140 12.64 -8.57 0.07
CA PRO A 140 11.74 -8.63 -1.10
C PRO A 140 12.13 -9.76 -2.07
N ASP A 141 11.12 -10.48 -2.54
CA ASP A 141 11.21 -11.57 -3.53
C ASP A 141 10.74 -11.17 -4.94
N ALA A 142 10.40 -9.90 -5.13
CA ALA A 142 9.98 -9.31 -6.41
C ALA A 142 10.41 -7.83 -6.49
N PRO A 143 10.47 -7.21 -7.69
CA PRO A 143 10.83 -5.81 -7.86
C PRO A 143 10.00 -4.86 -6.99
N CYS A 144 10.67 -3.86 -6.42
CA CYS A 144 10.04 -2.81 -5.63
C CYS A 144 10.15 -1.46 -6.32
N GLY A 145 9.07 -0.68 -6.26
CA GLY A 145 9.02 0.71 -6.69
C GLY A 145 8.46 1.61 -5.59
N TYR A 146 8.80 2.89 -5.65
CA TYR A 146 8.29 3.92 -4.76
C TYR A 146 7.70 5.07 -5.57
N LEU A 147 6.46 5.43 -5.26
CA LEU A 147 5.80 6.63 -5.78
C LEU A 147 5.66 7.63 -4.63
N ALA A 148 6.46 8.69 -4.66
CA ALA A 148 6.40 9.77 -3.69
C ALA A 148 5.48 10.87 -4.22
N THR A 149 4.41 11.13 -3.49
CA THR A 149 3.42 12.17 -3.86
C THR A 149 3.43 13.37 -2.93
N SER A 150 4.16 13.27 -1.82
CA SER A 150 4.31 14.33 -0.82
C SER A 150 5.68 14.29 -0.12
N GLY A 151 5.96 15.33 0.68
CA GLY A 151 7.16 15.40 1.53
C GLY A 151 7.12 14.49 2.77
N ARG A 152 6.01 13.81 3.06
CA ARG A 152 5.77 13.11 4.33
C ARG A 152 6.79 12.01 4.65
N TYR A 153 7.22 11.30 3.61
CA TYR A 153 8.06 10.11 3.72
C TYR A 153 9.41 10.28 3.02
N GLN A 154 9.98 11.49 3.03
CA GLN A 154 11.26 11.78 2.37
C GLN A 154 12.43 10.90 2.86
N ASP A 155 12.41 10.48 4.12
CA ASP A 155 13.34 9.48 4.65
C ASP A 155 13.16 8.10 3.98
N GLN A 156 11.93 7.69 3.72
CA GLN A 156 11.60 6.43 3.03
C GLN A 156 11.98 6.49 1.54
N VAL A 157 11.78 7.63 0.89
CA VAL A 157 12.22 7.89 -0.49
C VAL A 157 13.74 7.72 -0.61
N ARG A 158 14.51 8.33 0.29
CA ARG A 158 15.98 8.15 0.32
C ARG A 158 16.38 6.69 0.51
N GLN A 159 15.68 6.01 1.42
CA GLN A 159 15.87 4.60 1.69
C GLN A 159 15.54 3.69 0.50
N ALA A 160 14.51 3.99 -0.29
CA ALA A 160 14.18 3.27 -1.52
C ALA A 160 15.29 3.45 -2.57
N ARG A 161 15.77 4.69 -2.75
CA ARG A 161 16.90 4.98 -3.65
C ARG A 161 18.18 4.25 -3.25
N MET A 162 18.51 4.21 -1.96
CA MET A 162 19.67 3.48 -1.46
C MET A 162 19.60 1.97 -1.72
N ARG A 163 18.38 1.42 -1.85
CA ARG A 163 18.13 0.03 -2.23
C ARG A 163 18.14 -0.20 -3.75
N GLY A 164 18.37 0.85 -4.55
CA GLY A 164 18.35 0.78 -6.02
C GLY A 164 16.95 0.57 -6.62
N TRP A 165 15.90 0.86 -5.87
CA TRP A 165 14.52 0.72 -6.34
C TRP A 165 14.14 1.86 -7.28
N GLU A 166 13.16 1.61 -8.15
CA GLU A 166 12.62 2.67 -8.99
C GLU A 166 11.80 3.66 -8.17
N VAL A 167 12.15 4.94 -8.26
CA VAL A 167 11.54 6.00 -7.47
C VAL A 167 11.02 7.08 -8.40
N ARG A 168 9.73 7.38 -8.32
CA ARG A 168 9.10 8.52 -8.98
C ARG A 168 8.60 9.52 -7.95
N GLU A 169 8.90 10.80 -8.15
CA GLU A 169 8.37 11.89 -7.34
C GLU A 169 7.40 12.72 -8.18
N CYS A 170 6.15 12.83 -7.74
CA CYS A 170 5.09 13.58 -8.41
C CYS A 170 4.39 14.46 -7.36
N PRO A 171 4.66 15.78 -7.30
CA PRO A 171 4.18 16.62 -6.21
C PRO A 171 2.67 16.84 -6.30
N PHE A 172 1.90 16.00 -5.60
CA PHE A 172 0.46 16.09 -5.45
C PHE A 172 0.13 16.38 -3.97
N SER A 173 -0.29 15.36 -3.23
CA SER A 173 -0.49 15.36 -1.78
C SER A 173 -0.32 13.94 -1.24
N HIS A 174 -0.29 13.76 0.08
CA HIS A 174 -0.23 12.41 0.66
C HIS A 174 -1.45 11.56 0.27
N PHE A 175 -2.62 12.18 0.10
CA PHE A 175 -3.86 11.56 -0.38
C PHE A 175 -4.06 11.82 -1.88
N SER A 176 -3.00 11.66 -2.69
CA SER A 176 -3.04 11.93 -4.13
C SER A 176 -4.13 11.14 -4.85
N ALA A 177 -4.45 9.92 -4.39
CA ALA A 177 -5.53 9.11 -4.94
C ALA A 177 -6.92 9.77 -4.86
N VAL A 178 -7.13 10.66 -3.88
CA VAL A 178 -8.37 11.44 -3.73
C VAL A 178 -8.26 12.79 -4.40
N VAL A 179 -7.12 13.47 -4.26
CA VAL A 179 -6.92 14.84 -4.75
C VAL A 179 -6.71 14.89 -6.27
N ASP A 180 -5.94 13.95 -6.81
CA ASP A 180 -5.67 13.80 -8.24
C ASP A 180 -5.60 12.32 -8.64
N PRO A 181 -6.75 11.64 -8.75
CA PRO A 181 -6.81 10.22 -9.11
C PRO A 181 -6.23 9.94 -10.50
N ALA A 182 -6.38 10.85 -11.46
CA ALA A 182 -5.90 10.67 -12.82
C ALA A 182 -4.37 10.78 -12.91
N GLY A 183 -3.78 11.83 -12.34
CA GLY A 183 -2.33 11.99 -12.27
C GLY A 183 -1.67 10.88 -11.45
N THR A 184 -2.31 10.45 -10.35
CA THR A 184 -1.84 9.31 -9.55
C THR A 184 -1.89 8.00 -10.35
N ALA A 185 -2.96 7.75 -11.11
CA ALA A 185 -3.08 6.55 -11.95
C ALA A 185 -2.00 6.52 -13.04
N GLU A 186 -1.73 7.65 -13.70
CA GLU A 186 -0.67 7.77 -14.72
C GLU A 186 0.71 7.48 -14.13
N ALA A 187 1.05 8.13 -13.00
CA ALA A 187 2.33 7.94 -12.33
C ALA A 187 2.52 6.49 -11.86
N LEU A 188 1.47 5.88 -11.31
CA LEU A 188 1.47 4.48 -10.86
C LEU A 188 1.65 3.52 -12.05
N THR A 189 0.93 3.74 -13.15
CA THR A 189 1.04 2.96 -14.39
C THR A 189 2.46 3.01 -14.96
N ALA A 190 3.06 4.20 -14.99
CA ALA A 190 4.41 4.41 -15.49
C ALA A 190 5.47 3.77 -14.57
N LEU A 191 5.25 3.74 -13.26
CA LEU A 191 6.12 3.04 -12.31
C LEU A 191 6.02 1.52 -12.48
N ILE A 192 4.81 0.96 -12.50
CA ILE A 192 4.57 -0.49 -12.65
C ILE A 192 5.13 -1.01 -13.98
N SER A 193 5.10 -0.19 -15.03
CA SER A 193 5.68 -0.56 -16.33
C SER A 193 7.21 -0.70 -16.27
N ALA A 194 7.88 0.02 -15.37
CA ALA A 194 9.32 -0.01 -15.18
C ALA A 194 9.81 -1.13 -14.22
N LEU A 195 8.89 -1.75 -13.47
CA LEU A 195 9.14 -2.96 -12.66
C LEU A 195 9.16 -4.23 -13.53
#